data_AF-A0A1B8DZA1-F1
#
_entry.id   AF-A0A1B8DZA1-F1
#
_cell.length_a   1.000
_cell.length_b   1.000
_cell.length_c   1.000
_cell.angle_alpha   90.00
_cell.angle_beta   90.00
_cell.angle_gamma   90.00
#
_symmetry.space_group_name_H-M   'P 1'
#
loop_
_entity.id
_entity.type
_entity.pdbx_description
1 polymer ?
#
loop_
_entity_poly.entity_id
_entity_poly.type
_entity_poly.pdbx_seq_one_letter_code
_entity_poly.pdbx_strand_id
1 'polypeptide(L)'
;MPEPVKLAKLIADLHKTSVSPAGKFGFHLPTYDGWQPQEVGRWDNSWTTCLARLLKGLWELDAKINGNWAELDSAMETTLAEVIPRLIRILEKDGRSVKPCLIHGDL
;
A
#
# COMPACT_ATOMS: atom_id res chain seq x y z
N MET A 1 -20.10 10.72 -14.05
CA MET A 1 -18.64 10.54 -14.17
C MET A 1 -17.97 11.91 -14.09
N PRO A 2 -16.92 12.08 -13.27
CA PRO A 2 -16.15 13.32 -13.24
C PRO A 2 -15.45 13.56 -14.59
N GLU A 3 -15.13 14.82 -14.88
CA GLU A 3 -14.37 15.17 -16.07
C GLU A 3 -12.93 14.63 -15.93
N PRO A 4 -12.43 13.79 -16.86
CA PRO A 4 -11.18 13.06 -16.67
C PRO A 4 -9.94 13.91 -16.45
N VAL A 5 -9.79 15.01 -17.21
CA VAL A 5 -8.59 15.86 -17.13
C VAL A 5 -8.53 16.58 -15.78
N LYS A 6 -9.68 17.08 -15.33
CA LYS A 6 -9.84 17.72 -14.02
C LYS A 6 -9.58 16.73 -12.89
N LEU A 7 -10.10 15.51 -12.96
CA LEU A 7 -9.85 14.49 -11.96
C LEU A 7 -8.36 14.15 -11.87
N ALA A 8 -7.72 13.87 -13.00
CA ALA A 8 -6.29 13.55 -13.06
C ALA A 8 -5.43 14.68 -12.46
N LYS A 9 -5.79 15.94 -12.75
CA LYS A 9 -5.12 17.11 -12.17
C LYS A 9 -5.25 17.15 -10.64
N LEU A 10 -6.45 16.98 -10.11
CA LEU A 10 -6.70 17.00 -8.67
C LEU A 10 -5.94 15.88 -7.93
N ILE A 11 -5.90 14.67 -8.50
CA ILE A 11 -5.18 13.54 -7.91
C ILE A 11 -3.66 13.76 -7.96
N ALA A 12 -3.14 14.25 -9.09
CA ALA A 12 -1.72 14.59 -9.19
C ALA A 12 -1.32 15.68 -8.19
N ASP A 13 -2.15 16.70 -8.02
CA ASP A 13 -1.93 17.78 -7.05
C ASP A 13 -1.97 17.24 -5.61
N LEU A 14 -2.90 16.34 -5.28
CA LEU A 14 -2.96 15.66 -3.97
C LEU A 14 -1.67 14.88 -3.67
N HIS A 15 -1.23 14.04 -4.60
CA HIS A 15 -0.01 13.23 -4.42
C HIS A 15 1.24 14.10 -4.24
N LYS A 16 1.36 15.19 -5.01
CA LYS A 16 2.53 16.09 -4.96
C LYS A 16 2.57 16.93 -3.69
N THR A 17 1.46 17.56 -3.35
CA THR A 17 1.40 18.62 -2.33
C THR A 17 1.15 18.09 -0.93
N SER A 18 0.57 16.90 -0.78
CA SER A 18 0.37 16.30 0.54
C SER A 18 1.70 16.01 1.24
N VAL A 19 1.68 16.13 2.57
CA VAL A 19 2.83 15.86 3.43
C VAL A 19 2.36 14.94 4.55
N SER A 20 3.02 13.80 4.73
CA SER A 20 2.74 12.92 5.85
C SER A 20 3.05 13.64 7.17
N PRO A 21 2.10 13.74 8.11
CA PRO A 21 2.34 14.40 9.40
C PRO A 21 3.47 13.76 10.22
N ALA A 22 3.71 12.47 10.02
CA ALA A 22 4.77 11.71 10.69
C ALA A 22 6.04 11.55 9.84
N GLY A 23 6.02 12.01 8.58
CA GLY A 23 7.08 11.73 7.60
C GLY A 23 7.21 10.25 7.22
N LYS A 24 6.18 9.45 7.52
CA LYS A 24 6.16 7.98 7.40
C LYS A 24 5.00 7.51 6.53
N PHE A 25 5.07 6.28 6.03
CA PHE A 25 3.98 5.59 5.36
C PHE A 25 2.96 5.05 6.36
N GLY A 26 1.68 5.16 6.05
CA GLY A 26 0.59 4.74 6.92
C GLY A 26 -0.46 5.84 7.09
N PHE A 27 -1.40 5.62 8.00
CA PHE A 27 -2.45 6.56 8.32
C PHE A 27 -2.84 6.45 9.80
N HIS A 28 -3.26 7.56 10.40
CA HIS A 28 -3.58 7.62 11.84
C HIS A 28 -4.90 6.96 12.22
N LEU A 29 -5.81 6.78 11.26
CA LEU A 29 -7.10 6.12 11.46
C LEU A 29 -7.14 4.82 10.65
N PRO A 30 -7.96 3.84 11.07
CA PRO A 30 -8.27 2.69 10.24
C PRO A 30 -8.88 3.14 8.90
N THR A 31 -8.39 2.57 7.81
CA THR A 31 -9.00 2.70 6.48
C THR A 31 -9.51 1.34 6.03
N TYR A 32 -10.37 1.34 5.03
CA TYR A 32 -11.02 0.14 4.52
C TYR A 32 -11.00 0.14 3.00
N ASP A 33 -10.83 -1.05 2.42
CA ASP A 33 -11.08 -1.32 1.00
C ASP A 33 -12.38 -2.15 0.93
N GLY A 34 -13.47 -1.49 0.54
CA GLY A 34 -14.82 -2.04 0.77
C GLY A 34 -15.08 -2.35 2.25
N TRP A 35 -15.28 -3.64 2.57
CA TRP A 35 -15.49 -4.11 3.94
C TRP A 35 -14.20 -4.56 4.64
N GLN A 36 -13.08 -4.64 3.90
CA GLN A 36 -11.82 -5.14 4.42
C GLN A 36 -11.05 -4.05 5.17
N PRO A 37 -10.68 -4.26 6.43
CA PRO A 37 -9.78 -3.35 7.13
C PRO A 37 -8.38 -3.39 6.51
N GLN A 38 -7.78 -2.22 6.32
CA GLN A 38 -6.40 -2.09 5.84
C GLN A 38 -5.44 -1.87 7.01
N GLU A 39 -4.31 -2.57 6.95
CA GLU A 39 -3.20 -2.41 7.88
C GLU A 39 -2.44 -1.10 7.63
N VAL A 40 -3.03 0.05 7.94
CA VAL A 40 -2.39 1.38 7.77
C VAL A 40 -1.99 2.06 9.08
N GLY A 41 -2.53 1.61 10.21
CA GLY A 41 -2.37 2.26 11.52
C GLY A 41 -0.93 2.29 12.06
N ARG A 42 -0.09 1.38 11.59
CA ARG A 42 1.33 1.30 11.98
C ARG A 42 2.19 2.10 11.00
N TRP A 43 2.65 3.27 11.44
CA TRP A 43 3.58 4.08 10.67
C TRP A 43 4.89 3.34 10.37
N ASP A 44 5.34 3.44 9.12
CA ASP A 44 6.54 2.77 8.61
C ASP A 44 7.47 3.74 7.87
N ASN A 45 8.77 3.54 8.02
CA ASN A 45 9.78 4.34 7.31
C ASN A 45 10.02 3.85 5.89
N SER A 46 9.61 2.61 5.55
CA SER A 46 9.83 2.03 4.22
C SER A 46 8.51 1.72 3.53
N TRP A 47 8.41 2.16 2.27
CA TRP A 47 7.26 1.80 1.44
C TRP A 47 7.20 0.28 1.20
N THR A 48 8.36 -0.35 1.03
CA THR A 48 8.48 -1.79 0.80
C THR A 48 7.82 -2.60 1.93
N THR A 49 8.11 -2.28 3.19
CA THR A 49 7.54 -2.99 4.35
C THR A 49 6.09 -2.61 4.59
N CYS A 50 5.72 -1.35 4.33
CA CYS A 50 4.33 -0.91 4.41
C CYS A 50 3.44 -1.69 3.43
N LEU A 51 3.83 -1.76 2.15
CA LEU A 51 3.09 -2.49 1.12
C LEU A 51 3.00 -3.99 1.41
N ALA A 52 4.11 -4.61 1.83
CA ALA A 52 4.12 -6.03 2.20
C ALA A 52 3.14 -6.30 3.36
N ARG A 53 3.08 -5.41 4.35
CA ARG A 53 2.16 -5.55 5.48
C ARG A 53 0.69 -5.39 5.10
N LEU A 54 0.37 -4.45 4.20
CA LEU A 54 -0.98 -4.29 3.66
C LEU A 54 -1.44 -5.56 2.96
N LEU A 55 -0.61 -6.09 2.06
CA LEU A 55 -0.93 -7.30 1.31
C LEU A 55 -1.00 -8.53 2.23
N LYS A 56 -0.11 -8.64 3.22
CA LYS A 56 -0.15 -9.71 4.22
C LYS A 56 -1.45 -9.69 5.02
N GLY A 57 -1.91 -8.53 5.45
CA GLY A 57 -3.18 -8.39 6.17
C GLY A 57 -4.39 -8.84 5.33
N LEU A 58 -4.37 -8.55 4.02
CA LEU A 58 -5.39 -9.06 3.09
C LEU A 58 -5.36 -10.58 2.99
N TRP A 59 -4.18 -11.17 2.80
CA TRP A 59 -4.04 -12.63 2.73
C TRP A 59 -4.45 -13.35 4.03
N GLU A 60 -4.06 -12.82 5.19
CA GLU A 60 -4.47 -13.38 6.50
C GLU A 60 -5.99 -13.29 6.70
N LEU A 61 -6.63 -12.21 6.23
CA LEU A 61 -8.08 -12.06 6.29
C LEU A 61 -8.79 -13.05 5.36
N ASP A 62 -8.27 -13.24 4.14
CA ASP A 62 -8.80 -14.20 3.17
C ASP A 62 -8.75 -15.62 3.74
N ALA A 63 -7.59 -16.06 4.24
CA ALA A 63 -7.41 -17.35 4.90
C ALA A 63 -8.37 -17.57 6.07
N LYS A 64 -8.63 -16.51 6.86
CA LYS A 64 -9.57 -16.57 7.99
C LYS A 64 -11.02 -16.78 7.56
N ILE A 65 -11.43 -16.23 6.42
CA ILE A 65 -12.84 -16.22 5.97
C ILE A 65 -13.13 -17.39 5.04
N ASN A 66 -12.20 -17.68 4.13
CA ASN A 66 -12.37 -18.67 3.07
C ASN A 66 -11.63 -19.98 3.35
N GLY A 67 -10.79 -20.02 4.40
CA GLY A 67 -9.90 -21.13 4.69
C GLY A 67 -8.57 -21.01 3.93
N ASN A 68 -7.61 -21.85 4.30
CA ASN A 68 -6.29 -21.84 3.69
C ASN A 68 -6.33 -22.45 2.28
N TRP A 69 -5.51 -21.90 1.39
CA TRP A 69 -5.28 -22.43 0.06
C TRP A 69 -3.78 -22.55 -0.18
N ALA A 70 -3.27 -23.78 -0.15
CA ALA A 70 -1.82 -24.05 -0.09
C ALA A 70 -1.03 -23.41 -1.24
N GLU A 71 -1.56 -23.40 -2.45
CA GLU A 71 -0.93 -22.77 -3.61
C GLU A 71 -0.87 -21.24 -3.47
N LEU A 72 -1.93 -20.62 -2.93
CA LEU A 72 -1.94 -19.20 -2.64
C LEU A 72 -0.96 -18.87 -1.51
N ASP A 73 -0.94 -19.66 -0.44
CA ASP A 73 -0.03 -19.45 0.69
C ASP A 73 1.43 -19.46 0.24
N SER A 74 1.82 -20.46 -0.56
CA SER A 74 3.17 -20.56 -1.13
C SER A 74 3.51 -19.37 -2.06
N ALA A 75 2.56 -18.94 -2.90
CA ALA A 75 2.73 -17.79 -3.76
C ALA A 75 2.87 -16.48 -2.95
N MET A 76 2.10 -16.33 -1.86
CA MET A 76 2.12 -15.17 -0.99
C MET A 76 3.41 -15.06 -0.20
N GLU A 77 3.94 -16.17 0.33
CA GLU A 77 5.26 -16.19 0.97
C GLU A 77 6.35 -15.67 0.03
N THR A 78 6.40 -16.19 -1.20
CA THR A 78 7.35 -15.74 -2.23
C THR A 78 7.12 -14.28 -2.61
N THR A 79 5.87 -13.86 -2.74
CA THR A 79 5.50 -12.49 -3.13
C THR A 79 5.97 -11.48 -2.09
N LEU A 80 5.71 -11.76 -0.81
CA LEU A 80 6.10 -10.91 0.31
C LEU A 80 7.62 -10.88 0.52
N ALA A 81 8.29 -12.03 0.39
CA ALA A 81 9.72 -12.16 0.66
C ALA A 81 10.61 -11.67 -0.49
N GLU A 82 10.21 -11.86 -1.74
CA GLU A 82 11.07 -11.64 -2.90
C GLU A 82 10.50 -10.62 -3.89
N VAL A 83 9.24 -10.79 -4.30
CA VAL A 83 8.65 -10.00 -5.40
C VAL A 83 8.50 -8.53 -4.98
N ILE A 84 7.89 -8.26 -3.83
CA ILE A 84 7.71 -6.88 -3.33
C ILE A 84 9.06 -6.19 -3.13
N PRO A 85 10.04 -6.76 -2.39
CA PRO A 85 11.34 -6.13 -2.25
C PRO A 85 12.05 -5.88 -3.57
N ARG A 86 11.96 -6.81 -4.54
CA ARG A 86 12.59 -6.65 -5.86
C ARG A 86 11.98 -5.49 -6.64
N LEU A 87 10.65 -5.38 -6.66
CA LEU A 87 9.92 -4.38 -7.46
C LEU A 87 9.88 -3.00 -6.79
N ILE A 88 9.86 -2.93 -5.46
CA ILE A 88 9.76 -1.64 -4.77
C ILE A 88 11.13 -1.04 -4.51
N ARG A 89 12.11 -1.82 -4.05
CA ARG A 89 13.44 -1.25 -3.74
C ARG A 89 14.12 -0.67 -4.96
N ILE A 90 13.82 -1.15 -6.18
CA ILE A 90 14.37 -0.54 -7.40
C ILE A 90 13.90 0.89 -7.60
N LEU A 91 12.77 1.31 -7.01
CA LEU A 91 12.30 2.71 -7.04
C LEU A 91 13.10 3.61 -6.07
N GLU A 92 13.79 3.00 -5.10
CA GLU A 92 14.55 3.67 -4.04
C GLU A 92 16.08 3.51 -4.22
N LYS A 93 16.52 3.02 -5.39
CA LYS A 93 17.95 2.88 -5.75
C LYS A 93 18.49 4.12 -6.46
N ASP A 94 19.82 4.23 -6.51
CA ASP A 94 20.54 5.25 -7.29
C ASP A 94 20.16 6.69 -6.89
N GLY A 95 19.97 6.91 -5.59
CA GLY A 95 19.58 8.22 -5.03
C GLY A 95 18.11 8.58 -5.19
N ARG A 96 17.28 7.70 -5.77
CA ARG A 96 15.82 7.88 -5.84
C ARG A 96 15.18 7.54 -4.49
N SER A 97 14.03 8.15 -4.22
CA SER A 97 13.25 7.89 -3.01
C SER A 97 11.77 7.90 -3.32
N VAL A 98 11.02 7.10 -2.58
CA VAL A 98 9.55 7.15 -2.58
C VAL A 98 9.13 8.03 -1.39
N LYS A 99 8.32 9.05 -1.67
CA LYS A 99 7.79 9.95 -0.65
C LYS A 99 6.45 9.41 -0.14
N PRO A 100 6.22 9.35 1.18
CA PRO A 100 4.88 9.19 1.73
C PRO A 100 3.97 10.35 1.32
N CYS A 101 2.85 10.04 0.68
CA CYS A 101 1.83 11.01 0.27
C CYS A 101 0.42 10.46 0.55
N LEU A 102 -0.56 11.36 0.58
CA LEU A 102 -1.96 10.96 0.65
C LEU A 102 -2.39 10.36 -0.68
N ILE A 103 -3.13 9.27 -0.63
CA ILE A 103 -3.79 8.63 -1.77
C ILE A 103 -5.28 8.51 -1.48
N HIS A 104 -6.10 8.39 -2.52
CA HIS A 104 -7.54 8.16 -2.36
C HIS A 104 -7.83 6.80 -1.68
N GLY A 105 -7.08 5.76 -2.05
CA GLY A 105 -7.21 4.41 -1.50
C GLY A 105 -8.01 3.45 -2.39
N ASP A 106 -8.99 3.96 -3.15
CA ASP A 106 -9.83 3.19 -4.09
C ASP A 106 -10.32 4.10 -5.24
N LEU A 107 -9.36 4.56 -6.07
CA LEU A 107 -9.62 5.59 -7.10
C LEU A 107 -10.26 5.02 -8.37
#